data_AF-A0A7S2BII8-F1
#
_entry.id   AF-A0A7S2BII8-F1
#
_cell.length_a   1.000
_cell.length_b   1.000
_cell.length_c   1.000
_cell.angle_alpha   90.00
_cell.angle_beta   90.00
_cell.angle_gamma   90.00
#
_symmetry.space_group_name_H-M   'P 1'
#
loop_
_entity.id
_entity.type
_entity.pdbx_description
1 polymer ?
#
loop_
_entity_poly.entity_id
_entity_poly.type
_entity_poly.pdbx_seq_one_letter_code
_entity_poly.pdbx_strand_id
1 'polypeptide(L)'
;QYFVIGGAVAKGNVLQLYSSKIDFEQVVVNMFQNRPITGIEFKAYKLGLSFKCGPCRERHYGGRTITYFWLKNPASKTKVLKIGSENAAVITALYAQVRKYTTAG
;
A
#
# COMPACT_ATOMS: atom_id res chain seq x y z
N GLN A 1 4.85 -12.68 1.89
CA GLN A 1 3.71 -12.35 1.02
C GLN A 1 3.05 -11.10 1.59
N TYR A 2 3.10 -9.97 0.87
CA TYR A 2 2.35 -8.76 1.25
C TYR A 2 1.24 -8.57 0.23
N PHE A 3 0.01 -8.60 0.71
CA PHE A 3 -1.18 -8.37 -0.12
C PHE A 3 -1.67 -6.95 0.14
N VAL A 4 -1.83 -6.18 -0.94
CA VAL A 4 -2.49 -4.88 -0.93
C VAL A 4 -3.64 -5.00 -1.91
N ILE A 5 -4.87 -5.01 -1.40
CA ILE A 5 -6.06 -4.79 -2.21
C ILE A 5 -6.96 -3.82 -1.44
N GLY A 6 -7.06 -2.60 -1.97
CA GLY A 6 -8.13 -1.67 -1.61
C GLY A 6 -9.44 -2.23 -2.15
N GLY A 7 -10.43 -2.37 -1.26
CA GLY A 7 -11.77 -2.80 -1.59
C GLY A 7 -12.79 -2.24 -0.59
N ALA A 8 -13.72 -1.46 -1.14
CA ALA A 8 -15.01 -0.97 -0.62
C ALA A 8 -15.09 -0.12 0.66
N VAL A 9 -14.07 0.02 1.52
CA VAL A 9 -14.22 0.88 2.73
C VAL A 9 -13.06 1.83 3.03
N ALA A 10 -12.35 2.24 2.00
CA ALA A 10 -11.48 3.39 2.08
C ALA A 10 -12.30 4.63 1.68
N LYS A 11 -12.38 5.63 2.57
CA LYS A 11 -12.62 7.02 2.12
C LYS A 11 -11.70 7.29 0.92
N GLY A 12 -12.17 8.06 -0.07
CA GLY A 12 -11.38 8.38 -1.26
C GLY A 12 -9.95 8.80 -0.88
N ASN A 13 -8.95 8.24 -1.57
CA ASN A 13 -7.53 8.55 -1.43
C ASN A 13 -6.89 8.05 -0.12
N VAL A 14 -7.22 6.85 0.38
CA VAL A 14 -6.51 6.26 1.53
C VAL A 14 -5.82 4.96 1.12
N LEU A 15 -4.50 4.87 1.35
CA LEU A 15 -3.72 3.65 1.25
C LEU A 15 -3.68 2.98 2.62
N GLN A 16 -4.22 1.77 2.73
CA GLN A 16 -4.14 0.95 3.93
C GLN A 16 -3.14 -0.19 3.73
N LEU A 17 -2.23 -0.35 4.68
CA LEU A 17 -1.26 -1.43 4.72
C LEU A 17 -1.57 -2.34 5.90
N TYR A 18 -1.71 -3.63 5.60
CA TYR A 18 -1.97 -4.70 6.55
C TYR A 18 -0.71 -5.56 6.70
N SER A 19 -0.48 -6.12 7.89
CA SER A 19 0.64 -7.02 8.17
C SER A 19 0.54 -8.35 7.41
N SER A 20 -0.68 -8.83 7.15
CA SER A 20 -0.92 -10.06 6.40
C SER A 20 -2.26 -10.02 5.63
N LYS A 21 -2.47 -11.02 4.76
CA LYS A 21 -3.77 -11.23 4.09
C LYS A 21 -4.88 -11.53 5.08
N ILE A 22 -4.56 -12.33 6.11
CA ILE A 22 -5.49 -12.75 7.14
C ILE A 22 -6.00 -11.52 7.89
N ASP A 23 -5.11 -10.60 8.25
CA ASP A 23 -5.46 -9.34 8.92
C ASP A 23 -6.41 -8.49 8.06
N PHE A 24 -6.16 -8.41 6.75
CA PHE A 24 -7.05 -7.73 5.82
C PHE A 24 -8.44 -8.37 5.80
N GLU A 25 -8.52 -9.69 5.58
CA GLU A 25 -9.79 -10.42 5.49
C GLU A 25 -10.59 -10.28 6.79
N GLN A 26 -9.91 -10.38 7.94
CA GLN A 26 -10.54 -10.24 9.25
C GLN A 26 -11.06 -8.81 9.50
N VAL A 27 -10.32 -7.79 9.08
CA VAL A 27 -10.80 -6.39 9.11
C VAL A 27 -12.05 -6.24 8.25
N VAL A 28 -12.06 -6.77 7.03
CA VAL A 28 -13.22 -6.70 6.12
C VAL A 28 -14.43 -7.39 6.75
N VAL A 29 -14.28 -8.63 7.22
CA VAL A 29 -15.36 -9.39 7.86
C VAL A 29 -15.92 -8.65 9.08
N ASN A 30 -15.04 -8.18 9.98
CA ASN A 30 -15.45 -7.45 11.16
C ASN A 30 -16.24 -6.18 10.79
N MET A 31 -15.81 -5.48 9.74
CA MET A 31 -16.49 -4.28 9.30
C MET A 31 -17.89 -4.55 8.74
N PHE A 32 -18.06 -5.57 7.90
CA PHE A 32 -19.38 -5.98 7.38
C PHE A 32 -20.31 -6.50 8.48
N GLN A 33 -19.73 -7.09 9.53
CA GLN A 33 -20.47 -7.59 10.69
C GLN A 33 -20.69 -6.51 11.76
N ASN A 34 -20.26 -5.26 11.52
CA ASN A 34 -20.28 -4.15 12.48
C ASN A 34 -19.65 -4.53 13.84
N ARG A 35 -18.57 -5.32 13.80
CA ARG A 35 -17.81 -5.76 14.96
C ARG A 35 -16.56 -4.89 15.15
N PRO A 36 -16.12 -4.66 16.39
CA PRO A 36 -14.90 -3.92 16.65
C PRO A 36 -13.67 -4.63 16.07
N ILE A 37 -12.75 -3.86 15.48
CA ILE A 37 -11.46 -4.35 14.99
C ILE A 37 -10.48 -4.31 16.17
N THR A 38 -10.22 -5.46 16.79
CA THR A 38 -9.33 -5.59 17.95
C THR A 38 -8.07 -6.38 17.60
N GLY A 39 -6.91 -5.92 18.06
CA GLY A 39 -5.64 -6.66 17.94
C GLY A 39 -5.00 -6.68 16.55
N ILE A 40 -5.56 -5.96 15.57
CA ILE A 40 -5.01 -5.86 14.21
C ILE A 40 -4.39 -4.48 14.02
N GLU A 41 -3.08 -4.44 13.84
CA GLU A 41 -2.36 -3.21 13.50
C GLU A 41 -2.35 -3.02 11.98
N PHE A 42 -2.90 -1.89 11.51
CA PHE A 42 -2.78 -1.46 10.13
C PHE A 42 -2.34 0.00 10.05
N LYS A 43 -1.65 0.37 8.97
CA LYS A 43 -1.25 1.76 8.72
C LYS A 43 -2.07 2.33 7.59
N ALA A 44 -2.76 3.44 7.85
CA ALA A 44 -3.52 4.17 6.85
C ALA A 44 -2.80 5.47 6.49
N TYR A 45 -2.66 5.74 5.19
CA TYR A 45 -2.08 6.96 4.65
C TYR A 45 -3.10 7.65 3.77
N LYS A 46 -3.46 8.88 4.10
CA LYS A 46 -4.23 9.72 3.19
C LYS A 46 -3.31 10.16 2.04
N LEU A 47 -3.54 9.59 0.87
CA LEU A 47 -2.90 10.00 -0.37
C LEU A 47 -3.44 11.37 -0.79
N GLY A 48 -2.53 12.22 -1.25
CA GLY A 48 -2.84 13.54 -1.78
C GLY A 48 -1.65 14.02 -2.59
N LEU A 49 -1.86 15.06 -3.41
CA LEU A 49 -0.84 15.59 -4.33
C LEU A 49 0.48 15.99 -3.63
N SER A 50 0.45 16.19 -2.32
CA SER A 50 1.65 16.40 -1.51
C SER A 50 2.61 15.21 -1.53
N PHE A 51 2.15 13.96 -1.71
CA PHE A 51 3.02 12.80 -1.78
C PHE A 51 3.75 12.72 -3.12
N LYS A 52 5.04 12.39 -3.08
CA LYS A 52 5.84 11.99 -4.25
C LYS A 52 5.82 10.48 -4.41
N CYS A 53 5.62 10.02 -5.64
CA CYS A 53 5.73 8.61 -6.01
C CYS A 53 6.95 8.39 -6.90
N GLY A 54 7.82 7.47 -6.47
CA GLY A 54 8.95 7.01 -7.26
C GLY A 54 8.56 6.09 -8.40
N PRO A 55 9.44 5.89 -9.39
CA PRO A 55 9.20 4.94 -10.48
C PRO A 55 9.14 3.51 -9.96
N CYS A 56 8.36 2.68 -10.65
CA CYS A 56 8.39 1.23 -10.48
C CYS A 56 9.73 0.67 -10.97
N ARG A 57 10.40 -0.14 -10.15
CA ARG A 57 11.71 -0.73 -10.44
C ARG A 57 11.73 -2.19 -10.00
N GLU A 58 12.62 -2.96 -10.62
CA GLU A 58 12.91 -4.32 -10.20
C GLU A 58 14.18 -4.35 -9.35
N ARG A 59 14.24 -5.30 -8.42
CA ARG A 59 15.46 -5.60 -7.66
C ARG A 59 15.56 -7.09 -7.40
N HIS A 60 16.72 -7.64 -7.71
CA HIS A 60 17.02 -9.04 -7.48
C HIS A 60 17.60 -9.24 -6.07
N TYR A 61 17.07 -10.21 -5.34
CA TYR A 61 17.48 -10.60 -4.00
C TYR A 61 17.59 -12.12 -3.93
N GLY A 62 18.83 -12.65 -3.90
CA GLY A 62 19.09 -14.06 -3.62
C GLY A 62 18.23 -15.05 -4.43
N GLY A 63 18.09 -14.82 -5.73
CA GLY A 63 17.29 -15.66 -6.65
C GLY A 63 15.81 -15.25 -6.81
N ARG A 64 15.35 -14.21 -6.12
CA ARG A 64 14.00 -13.65 -6.26
C ARG A 64 14.04 -12.28 -6.91
N THR A 65 13.09 -12.00 -7.79
CA THR A 65 12.90 -10.67 -8.37
C THR A 65 11.74 -9.98 -7.66
N ILE A 66 12.00 -8.81 -7.08
CA ILE A 66 11.00 -7.99 -6.43
C ILE A 66 10.76 -6.75 -7.27
N THR A 67 9.54 -6.57 -7.76
CA THR A 67 9.09 -5.31 -8.34
C THR A 67 8.63 -4.41 -7.20
N TYR A 68 9.04 -3.15 -7.18
CA TYR A 68 8.70 -2.21 -6.12
C TYR A 68 8.60 -0.76 -6.62
N PHE A 69 7.84 0.06 -5.91
CA PHE A 69 7.87 1.51 -6.02
C PHE A 69 7.97 2.13 -4.63
N TRP A 70 8.10 3.45 -4.55
CA TRP A 70 8.17 4.14 -3.28
C TRP A 70 7.28 5.37 -3.17
N LEU A 71 6.88 5.69 -1.94
CA LEU A 71 6.11 6.88 -1.59
C LEU A 71 6.87 7.70 -0.55
N LYS A 72 6.85 9.02 -0.73
CA LYS A 72 7.43 9.97 0.22
C LYS A 72 6.46 11.12 0.45
N ASN A 73 6.17 11.42 1.72
CA ASN A 73 5.59 12.70 2.09
C ASN A 73 6.73 13.73 2.26
N PRO A 74 6.85 14.76 1.42
CA PRO A 74 7.90 15.77 1.53
C PRO A 74 7.76 16.63 2.78
N ALA A 75 6.56 16.78 3.35
CA ALA A 75 6.34 17.50 4.61
C ALA A 75 6.79 16.70 5.84
N SER A 76 7.07 15.41 5.66
CA SER A 76 7.54 14.53 6.72
C SER A 76 9.05 14.37 6.62
N LYS A 77 9.76 14.54 7.75
CA LYS A 77 11.19 14.16 7.85
C LYS A 77 11.39 12.63 7.80
N THR A 78 10.32 11.85 7.72
CA THR A 78 10.32 10.39 7.87
C THR A 78 10.72 9.65 6.58
N LYS A 79 11.14 8.40 6.77
CA LYS A 79 11.63 7.45 5.76
C LYS A 79 10.63 7.22 4.62
N VAL A 80 11.19 7.06 3.43
CA VAL A 80 10.50 6.62 2.22
C VAL A 80 9.84 5.26 2.46
N LEU A 81 8.54 5.16 2.18
CA LEU A 81 7.81 3.90 2.21
C LEU A 81 8.07 3.16 0.89
N LYS A 82 8.63 1.95 0.95
CA LYS A 82 8.82 1.08 -0.22
C LYS A 82 7.76 0.00 -0.21
N ILE A 83 7.07 -0.15 -1.33
CA ILE A 83 6.03 -1.17 -1.52
C ILE A 83 6.52 -2.08 -2.65
N GLY A 84 6.66 -3.37 -2.36
CA GLY A 84 7.20 -4.33 -3.32
C GLY A 84 6.68 -5.74 -3.12
N SER A 85 6.69 -6.52 -4.19
CA SER A 85 6.25 -7.92 -4.23
C SER A 85 6.99 -8.68 -5.33
N GLU A 86 7.03 -10.00 -5.22
CA GLU A 86 7.48 -10.91 -6.29
C GLU A 86 6.47 -10.94 -7.45
N ASN A 87 5.21 -10.56 -7.20
CA ASN A 87 4.20 -10.44 -8.25
C ASN A 87 4.23 -9.04 -8.87
N ALA A 88 4.91 -8.91 -10.01
CA ALA A 88 5.06 -7.66 -10.75
C ALA A 88 3.73 -7.04 -11.19
N ALA A 89 2.75 -7.84 -11.58
CA ALA A 89 1.45 -7.37 -12.05
C ALA A 89 0.68 -6.63 -10.95
N VAL A 90 0.68 -7.16 -9.73
CA VAL A 90 0.05 -6.53 -8.56
C VAL A 90 0.69 -5.18 -8.25
N ILE A 91 2.02 -5.11 -8.30
CA ILE A 91 2.75 -3.86 -8.02
C ILE A 91 2.52 -2.82 -9.10
N THR A 92 2.47 -3.23 -10.36
CA THR A 92 2.22 -2.33 -11.50
C THR A 92 0.80 -1.76 -11.45
N ALA A 93 -0.20 -2.60 -11.14
CA ALA A 93 -1.58 -2.17 -10.97
C ALA A 93 -1.73 -1.20 -9.79
N LEU A 94 -1.10 -1.50 -8.65
CA LEU A 94 -1.11 -0.63 -7.48
C LEU A 94 -0.42 0.71 -7.76
N TYR A 95 0.75 0.68 -8.40
CA TYR A 95 1.48 1.88 -8.81
C TYR A 95 0.62 2.79 -9.69
N ALA A 96 -0.05 2.23 -10.69
CA ALA A 96 -0.93 3.00 -11.57
C ALA A 96 -2.09 3.68 -10.82
N GLN A 97 -2.66 3.03 -9.80
CA GLN A 97 -3.71 3.63 -8.98
C GLN A 97 -3.18 4.70 -8.04
N VAL A 98 -2.05 4.44 -7.38
CA VAL A 98 -1.45 5.39 -6.43
C VAL A 98 -0.97 6.65 -7.15
N ARG A 99 -0.36 6.51 -8.34
CA ARG A 99 0.22 7.63 -9.09
C ARG A 99 -0.81 8.72 -9.45
N LYS A 100 -2.08 8.35 -9.61
CA LYS A 100 -3.19 9.30 -9.85
C LYS A 100 -3.34 10.35 -8.73
N TYR A 101 -2.87 10.02 -7.53
CA TYR A 101 -3.04 10.84 -6.33
C TYR A 101 -1.74 11.45 -5.81
N THR A 102 -0.65 11.34 -6.57
CA THR A 102 0.69 11.80 -6.17
C THR A 102 1.30 12.68 -7.24
N THR A 103 2.22 13.56 -6.86
CA THR A 103 3.03 14.31 -7.82
C THR A 103 4.13 13.41 -8.39
N ALA A 104 4.46 13.62 -9.67
CA ALA A 104 5.58 12.94 -10.30
C ALA A 104 6.87 13.24 -9.51
N GLY A 105 7.60 12.18 -9.16
CA GLY A 105 8.87 12.24 -8.44
C GLY A 105 10.03 12.65 -9.33
#